data_AF-A0A940BPY0-F1
#
_entry.id   AF-A0A940BPY0-F1
#
_cell.length_a   1.000
_cell.length_b   1.000
_cell.length_c   1.000
_cell.angle_alpha   90.00
_cell.angle_beta   90.00
_cell.angle_gamma   90.00
#
_symmetry.space_group_name_H-M   'P 1'
#
loop_
_entity.id
_entity.type
_entity.pdbx_description
1 polymer ?
#
loop_
_entity_poly.entity_id
_entity_poly.type
_entity_poly.pdbx_seq_one_letter_code
_entity_poly.pdbx_strand_id
1 'polypeptide(L)'
;MKRKDVVKTAKSLKGEAGHKKVIDVYNSQKPLPQGYKLKDNDHWCAAFVTVVFLLNDYNKFAECSCPRMIEKAKKAGIWQESDSYKAKEGDVVMYDWQDSGKGDNKGQADHVGIIISATDKKFTVREGNKGGTIGNRDLAYDGKYIRGFITPKYDDKTDTKPSAEKPQNEAPVKPQTEKYVVGKTYTVCVKTSLNVRTGPGTNYMVVGYDGLTPDGKNHATSYGALLPGTKVTCLEVKKDIYGNTWMKIPSGWICAEQGGNVYVK
;
A
#
# COMPACT_ATOMS: atom_id res chain seq x y z
N MET A 1 -8.82 7.24 -6.48
CA MET A 1 -7.77 6.21 -6.41
C MET A 1 -7.42 5.73 -7.82
N LYS A 2 -6.14 5.52 -8.14
CA LYS A 2 -5.68 5.01 -9.45
C LYS A 2 -5.30 3.53 -9.37
N ARG A 3 -5.48 2.77 -10.46
CA ARG A 3 -5.12 1.33 -10.50
C ARG A 3 -3.66 1.07 -10.17
N LYS A 4 -2.77 1.85 -10.78
CA LYS A 4 -1.31 1.70 -10.61
C LYS A 4 -0.84 1.86 -9.15
N ASP A 5 -1.53 2.69 -8.36
CA ASP A 5 -1.15 2.94 -6.97
C ASP A 5 -1.54 1.73 -6.10
N VAL A 6 -2.72 1.13 -6.33
CA VAL A 6 -3.12 -0.14 -5.70
C VAL A 6 -2.12 -1.26 -6.03
N VAL A 7 -1.76 -1.42 -7.30
CA VAL A 7 -0.80 -2.45 -7.73
C VAL A 7 0.57 -2.22 -7.12
N LYS A 8 1.04 -0.97 -7.09
CA LYS A 8 2.32 -0.59 -6.46
C LYS A 8 2.31 -0.92 -4.97
N THR A 9 1.25 -0.56 -4.26
CA THR A 9 1.10 -0.88 -2.84
C THR A 9 1.07 -2.38 -2.59
N ALA A 10 0.31 -3.15 -3.37
CA ALA A 10 0.27 -4.62 -3.26
C ALA A 10 1.68 -5.25 -3.45
N LYS A 11 2.43 -4.79 -4.46
CA LYS A 11 3.81 -5.27 -4.74
C LYS A 11 4.82 -4.88 -3.66
N SER A 12 4.56 -3.82 -2.91
CA SER A 12 5.46 -3.32 -1.85
C SER A 12 5.45 -4.18 -0.58
N LEU A 13 4.33 -4.83 -0.27
CA LEU A 13 4.18 -5.67 0.92
C LEU A 13 4.77 -7.06 0.69
N LYS A 14 5.68 -7.51 1.56
CA LYS A 14 6.39 -8.79 1.42
C LYS A 14 6.72 -9.41 2.78
N GLY A 15 6.71 -10.74 2.83
CA GLY A 15 7.18 -11.52 3.98
C GLY A 15 6.48 -11.16 5.30
N GLU A 16 7.16 -11.47 6.39
CA GLU A 16 6.69 -11.25 7.76
C GLU A 16 6.46 -9.76 8.07
N ALA A 17 7.35 -8.88 7.62
CA ALA A 17 7.17 -7.43 7.78
C ALA A 17 5.89 -6.93 7.09
N GLY A 18 5.56 -7.47 5.93
CA GLY A 18 4.30 -7.20 5.24
C GLY A 18 3.09 -7.70 6.02
N HIS A 19 3.17 -8.92 6.59
CA HIS A 19 2.11 -9.47 7.44
C HIS A 19 1.86 -8.61 8.68
N LYS A 20 2.92 -8.25 9.43
CA LYS A 20 2.82 -7.36 10.58
C LYS A 20 2.18 -6.02 10.21
N LYS A 21 2.58 -5.45 9.07
CA LYS A 21 1.99 -4.20 8.57
C LYS A 21 0.49 -4.35 8.25
N VAL A 22 0.05 -5.49 7.72
CA VAL A 22 -1.38 -5.76 7.50
C VAL A 22 -2.14 -5.70 8.82
N ILE A 23 -1.64 -6.37 9.86
CA ILE A 23 -2.28 -6.38 11.17
C ILE A 23 -2.34 -4.97 11.77
N ASP A 24 -1.21 -4.26 11.76
CA ASP A 24 -1.12 -2.93 12.36
C ASP A 24 -2.05 -1.93 11.66
N VAL A 25 -2.06 -1.90 10.31
CA VAL A 25 -2.92 -0.98 9.55
C VAL A 25 -4.39 -1.37 9.68
N TYR A 26 -4.74 -2.65 9.55
CA TYR A 26 -6.12 -3.11 9.72
C TYR A 26 -6.65 -2.73 11.10
N ASN A 27 -5.88 -2.95 12.17
CA ASN A 27 -6.32 -2.65 13.53
C ASN A 27 -6.34 -1.15 13.88
N SER A 28 -5.73 -0.30 13.04
CA SER A 28 -5.77 1.16 13.20
C SER A 28 -7.02 1.82 12.61
N GLN A 29 -7.75 1.11 11.74
CA GLN A 29 -8.91 1.66 11.03
C GLN A 29 -10.09 1.89 11.98
N LYS A 30 -10.93 2.89 11.65
CA LYS A 30 -12.13 3.22 12.42
C LYS A 30 -13.33 3.41 11.47
N PRO A 31 -14.47 2.73 11.71
CA PRO A 31 -14.64 1.62 12.65
C PRO A 31 -13.88 0.36 12.20
N LEU A 32 -13.56 -0.53 13.14
CA LEU A 32 -13.09 -1.87 12.80
C LEU A 32 -14.24 -2.64 12.11
N PRO A 33 -13.98 -3.37 11.01
CA PRO A 33 -14.97 -4.26 10.42
C PRO A 33 -15.46 -5.26 11.47
N GLN A 34 -16.78 -5.31 11.68
CA GLN A 34 -17.44 -6.11 12.73
C GLN A 34 -16.95 -5.84 14.16
N GLY A 35 -16.26 -4.72 14.43
CA GLY A 35 -15.60 -4.51 15.72
C GLY A 35 -14.44 -5.47 16.01
N TYR A 36 -14.01 -6.27 15.01
CA TYR A 36 -13.01 -7.32 15.22
C TYR A 36 -11.59 -6.79 15.08
N LYS A 37 -10.75 -7.13 16.07
CA LYS A 37 -9.30 -6.85 16.06
C LYS A 37 -8.56 -8.09 15.56
N LEU A 38 -7.84 -7.94 14.45
CA LEU A 38 -7.07 -9.00 13.81
C LEU A 38 -5.88 -9.44 14.68
N LYS A 39 -5.64 -10.74 14.79
CA LYS A 39 -4.55 -11.37 15.54
C LYS A 39 -3.47 -11.91 14.59
N ASP A 40 -2.29 -12.18 15.14
CA ASP A 40 -1.13 -12.69 14.37
C ASP A 40 -1.34 -14.10 13.78
N ASN A 41 -2.26 -14.90 14.33
CA ASN A 41 -2.56 -16.25 13.85
C ASN A 41 -3.87 -16.35 13.05
N ASP A 42 -4.56 -15.24 12.81
CA ASP A 42 -5.78 -15.24 12.01
C ASP A 42 -5.46 -15.46 10.53
N HIS A 43 -6.42 -15.99 9.78
CA HIS A 43 -6.34 -15.92 8.32
C HIS A 43 -6.50 -14.46 7.86
N TRP A 44 -5.53 -13.96 7.10
CA TRP A 44 -5.39 -12.53 6.84
C TRP A 44 -5.40 -12.14 5.35
N CYS A 45 -5.89 -13.03 4.47
CA CYS A 45 -5.97 -12.75 3.03
C CYS A 45 -6.88 -11.55 2.70
N ALA A 46 -8.08 -11.50 3.26
CA ALA A 46 -8.99 -10.36 3.11
C ALA A 46 -8.47 -9.11 3.82
N ALA A 47 -7.84 -9.26 4.99
CA ALA A 47 -7.19 -8.14 5.66
C ALA A 47 -6.06 -7.53 4.81
N PHE A 48 -5.26 -8.35 4.14
CA PHE A 48 -4.22 -7.90 3.21
C PHE A 48 -4.82 -7.02 2.11
N VAL A 49 -5.88 -7.49 1.45
CA VAL A 49 -6.54 -6.71 0.39
C VAL A 49 -7.10 -5.42 0.97
N THR A 50 -7.84 -5.49 2.09
CA THR A 50 -8.33 -4.30 2.79
C THR A 50 -7.23 -3.29 3.06
N VAL A 51 -6.08 -3.72 3.58
CA VAL A 51 -4.96 -2.83 3.91
C VAL A 51 -4.36 -2.18 2.66
N VAL A 52 -4.21 -2.93 1.56
CA VAL A 52 -3.73 -2.33 0.31
C VAL A 52 -4.67 -1.20 -0.15
N PHE A 53 -5.98 -1.39 -0.05
CA PHE A 53 -6.95 -0.37 -0.42
C PHE A 53 -7.03 0.78 0.59
N LEU A 54 -6.93 0.52 1.90
CA LEU A 54 -6.87 1.56 2.94
C LEU A 54 -5.65 2.46 2.77
N LEU A 55 -4.49 1.90 2.41
CA LEU A 55 -3.28 2.66 2.10
C LEU A 55 -3.39 3.51 0.82
N ASN A 56 -4.47 3.34 0.06
CA ASN A 56 -4.84 4.14 -1.10
C ASN A 56 -6.15 4.92 -0.86
N ASP A 57 -6.47 5.20 0.40
CA ASP A 57 -7.64 5.96 0.86
C ASP A 57 -8.98 5.39 0.39
N TYR A 58 -9.08 4.06 0.31
CA TYR A 58 -10.29 3.37 -0.15
C TYR A 58 -10.75 2.31 0.86
N ASN A 59 -11.95 2.49 1.41
CA ASN A 59 -12.48 1.64 2.49
C ASN A 59 -13.84 0.98 2.20
N LYS A 60 -14.40 1.14 1.00
CA LYS A 60 -15.81 0.75 0.70
C LYS A 60 -16.13 -0.72 0.94
N PHE A 61 -15.14 -1.60 0.82
CA PHE A 61 -15.28 -3.04 1.08
C PHE A 61 -14.34 -3.55 2.17
N ALA A 62 -13.84 -2.67 3.03
CA ALA A 62 -12.92 -3.04 4.11
C ALA A 62 -13.50 -4.16 5.00
N GLU A 63 -12.82 -5.30 5.06
CA GLU A 63 -13.18 -6.50 5.80
C GLU A 63 -11.96 -7.42 6.01
N CYS A 64 -12.03 -8.30 7.01
CA CYS A 64 -11.09 -9.42 7.18
C CYS A 64 -11.72 -10.78 6.82
N SER A 65 -12.98 -10.81 6.39
CA SER A 65 -13.69 -12.01 5.92
C SER A 65 -13.99 -11.96 4.43
N CYS A 66 -13.63 -13.01 3.68
CA CYS A 66 -13.87 -13.10 2.24
C CYS A 66 -15.37 -13.01 1.87
N PRO A 67 -16.30 -13.76 2.50
CA PRO A 67 -17.72 -13.64 2.21
C PRO A 67 -18.29 -12.24 2.49
N ARG A 68 -17.96 -11.64 3.64
CA ARG A 68 -18.44 -10.29 3.98
C ARG A 68 -17.84 -9.20 3.10
N MET A 69 -16.62 -9.40 2.59
CA MET A 69 -16.03 -8.52 1.59
C MET A 69 -16.85 -8.51 0.30
N ILE A 70 -17.36 -9.66 -0.15
CA ILE A 70 -18.26 -9.76 -1.30
C ILE A 70 -19.58 -9.04 -1.03
N GLU A 71 -20.19 -9.25 0.14
CA GLU A 71 -21.43 -8.56 0.52
C GLU A 71 -21.27 -7.03 0.43
N LYS A 72 -20.15 -6.50 0.95
CA LYS A 72 -19.84 -5.07 0.84
C LYS A 72 -19.59 -4.63 -0.59
N ALA A 73 -18.89 -5.42 -1.40
CA ALA A 73 -18.67 -5.14 -2.82
C ALA A 73 -19.98 -5.11 -3.61
N LYS A 74 -20.90 -6.05 -3.35
CA LYS A 74 -22.26 -6.09 -3.92
C LYS A 74 -23.03 -4.84 -3.52
N LYS A 75 -23.06 -4.49 -2.23
CA LYS A 75 -23.72 -3.27 -1.72
C LYS A 75 -23.15 -1.99 -2.32
N ALA A 76 -21.85 -1.96 -2.60
CA ALA A 76 -21.19 -0.82 -3.22
C ALA A 76 -21.32 -0.78 -4.76
N GLY A 77 -21.98 -1.78 -5.38
CA GLY A 77 -22.19 -1.85 -6.82
C GLY A 77 -20.89 -2.03 -7.63
N ILE A 78 -19.92 -2.75 -7.06
CA ILE A 78 -18.59 -3.00 -7.66
C ILE A 78 -18.29 -4.49 -7.77
N TRP A 79 -19.29 -5.34 -7.61
CA TRP A 79 -19.15 -6.79 -7.73
C TRP A 79 -19.37 -7.24 -9.17
N GLN A 80 -18.52 -8.16 -9.64
CA GLN A 80 -18.60 -8.83 -10.92
C GLN A 80 -18.66 -10.34 -10.67
N GLU A 81 -19.79 -10.97 -11.00
CA GLU A 81 -20.04 -12.39 -10.72
C GLU A 81 -19.40 -13.31 -11.77
N SER A 82 -19.16 -12.85 -13.01
CA SER A 82 -18.73 -13.77 -14.08
C SER A 82 -17.25 -14.13 -14.01
N ASP A 83 -16.96 -15.43 -14.12
CA ASP A 83 -15.60 -15.99 -14.10
C ASP A 83 -14.83 -15.71 -15.41
N SER A 84 -15.57 -15.40 -16.47
CA SER A 84 -15.06 -15.03 -17.79
C SER A 84 -14.68 -13.55 -17.91
N TYR A 85 -14.97 -12.73 -16.90
CA TYR A 85 -14.63 -11.31 -16.90
C TYR A 85 -13.14 -11.09 -17.15
N LYS A 86 -12.82 -10.25 -18.15
CA LYS A 86 -11.45 -9.84 -18.48
C LYS A 86 -10.96 -8.82 -17.45
N ALA A 87 -10.47 -9.36 -16.35
CA ALA A 87 -10.00 -8.61 -15.21
C ALA A 87 -8.82 -7.69 -15.54
N LYS A 88 -8.78 -6.55 -14.84
CA LYS A 88 -7.78 -5.51 -15.03
C LYS A 88 -6.86 -5.42 -13.81
N GLU A 89 -5.66 -4.92 -14.04
CA GLU A 89 -4.74 -4.60 -12.94
C GLU A 89 -5.41 -3.70 -11.89
N GLY A 90 -5.27 -4.06 -10.62
CA GLY A 90 -5.94 -3.41 -9.49
C GLY A 90 -7.28 -4.03 -9.10
N ASP A 91 -7.95 -4.76 -10.00
CA ASP A 91 -9.15 -5.53 -9.62
C ASP A 91 -8.78 -6.61 -8.58
N VAL A 92 -9.77 -7.04 -7.81
CA VAL A 92 -9.60 -8.09 -6.79
C VAL A 92 -10.30 -9.35 -7.29
N VAL A 93 -9.64 -10.49 -7.21
CA VAL A 93 -10.25 -11.80 -7.47
C VAL A 93 -10.64 -12.45 -6.15
N MET A 94 -11.85 -13.00 -6.09
CA MET A 94 -12.32 -13.85 -5.00
C MET A 94 -12.20 -15.31 -5.42
N TYR A 95 -11.77 -16.16 -4.50
CA TYR A 95 -11.63 -17.59 -4.74
C TYR A 95 -12.62 -18.40 -3.92
N ASP A 96 -13.01 -19.55 -4.46
CA ASP A 96 -13.75 -20.59 -3.76
C ASP A 96 -13.15 -21.93 -4.18
N TRP A 97 -12.55 -22.63 -3.22
CA TRP A 97 -11.82 -23.87 -3.44
C TRP A 97 -12.75 -25.06 -3.70
N GLN A 98 -14.05 -24.92 -3.43
CA GLN A 98 -15.07 -25.92 -3.71
C GLN A 98 -15.71 -25.75 -5.09
N ASP A 99 -15.27 -24.75 -5.87
CA ASP A 99 -15.72 -24.58 -7.26
C ASP A 99 -15.58 -25.89 -8.06
N SER A 100 -16.65 -26.25 -8.77
CA SER A 100 -16.66 -27.41 -9.68
C SER A 100 -15.92 -27.15 -11.00
N GLY A 101 -15.66 -25.88 -11.34
CA GLY A 101 -15.07 -25.45 -12.61
C GLY A 101 -16.06 -25.52 -13.77
N LYS A 102 -17.37 -25.46 -13.50
CA LYS A 102 -18.43 -25.50 -14.51
C LYS A 102 -19.38 -24.31 -14.34
N GLY A 103 -19.30 -23.38 -15.30
CA GLY A 103 -20.10 -22.15 -15.28
C GLY A 103 -19.72 -21.21 -14.14
N ASP A 104 -20.42 -20.07 -14.03
CA ASP A 104 -20.14 -19.08 -13.00
C ASP A 104 -20.35 -19.67 -11.60
N ASN A 105 -19.30 -19.65 -10.79
CA ASN A 105 -19.37 -20.15 -9.43
C ASN A 105 -20.19 -19.23 -8.52
N LYS A 106 -21.09 -19.79 -7.71
CA LYS A 106 -21.92 -19.06 -6.73
C LYS A 106 -21.66 -19.41 -5.27
N GLY A 107 -20.68 -20.27 -4.99
CA GLY A 107 -20.34 -20.73 -3.65
C GLY A 107 -19.69 -19.68 -2.75
N GLN A 108 -19.25 -20.14 -1.58
CA GLN A 108 -18.72 -19.28 -0.52
C GLN A 108 -17.23 -19.04 -0.74
N ALA A 109 -16.82 -17.77 -0.76
CA ALA A 109 -15.41 -17.45 -1.00
C ALA A 109 -14.52 -17.82 0.21
N ASP A 110 -13.42 -18.51 -0.09
CA ASP A 110 -12.40 -18.95 0.86
C ASP A 110 -11.20 -18.00 0.91
N HIS A 111 -10.86 -17.39 -0.22
CA HIS A 111 -9.61 -16.63 -0.37
C HIS A 111 -9.80 -15.42 -1.29
N VAL A 112 -8.80 -14.54 -1.32
CA VAL A 112 -8.85 -13.30 -2.09
C VAL A 112 -7.45 -12.77 -2.39
N GLY A 113 -7.30 -12.09 -3.52
CA GLY A 113 -6.06 -11.41 -3.88
C GLY A 113 -6.24 -10.29 -4.90
N ILE A 114 -5.20 -9.49 -5.10
CA ILE A 114 -5.21 -8.32 -5.98
C ILE A 114 -4.50 -8.66 -7.29
N ILE A 115 -5.13 -8.36 -8.41
CA ILE A 115 -4.55 -8.56 -9.74
C ILE A 115 -3.47 -7.50 -9.96
N ILE A 116 -2.24 -7.97 -10.20
CA ILE A 116 -1.05 -7.12 -10.36
C ILE A 116 -0.44 -7.13 -11.77
N SER A 117 -0.99 -8.00 -12.63
CA SER A 117 -0.72 -8.09 -14.06
C SER A 117 -1.83 -8.89 -14.73
N ALA A 118 -2.23 -8.52 -15.95
CA ALA A 118 -3.22 -9.24 -16.73
C ALA A 118 -2.83 -9.28 -18.20
N THR A 119 -3.00 -10.45 -18.83
CA THR A 119 -2.87 -10.67 -20.27
C THR A 119 -4.23 -11.10 -20.83
N ASP A 120 -4.32 -11.47 -22.11
CA ASP A 120 -5.56 -11.99 -22.70
C ASP A 120 -5.93 -13.41 -22.23
N LYS A 121 -4.94 -14.18 -21.77
CA LYS A 121 -5.08 -15.60 -21.41
C LYS A 121 -5.13 -15.85 -19.89
N LYS A 122 -4.32 -15.11 -19.14
CA LYS A 122 -4.13 -15.28 -17.71
C LYS A 122 -3.88 -13.96 -17.00
N PHE A 123 -3.98 -13.98 -15.68
CA PHE A 123 -3.62 -12.86 -14.81
C PHE A 123 -2.78 -13.36 -13.62
N THR A 124 -1.97 -12.45 -13.08
CA THR A 124 -1.14 -12.69 -11.89
C THR A 124 -1.74 -11.93 -10.70
N VAL A 125 -1.90 -12.64 -9.59
CA VAL A 125 -2.52 -12.18 -8.36
C VAL A 125 -1.47 -12.09 -7.26
N ARG A 126 -1.50 -11.00 -6.49
CA ARG A 126 -0.77 -10.84 -5.23
C ARG A 126 -1.71 -11.20 -4.08
N GLU A 127 -1.34 -12.21 -3.32
CA GLU A 127 -2.16 -12.77 -2.23
C GLU A 127 -1.44 -12.60 -0.89
N GLY A 128 -2.18 -12.17 0.13
CA GLY A 128 -1.77 -12.32 1.53
C GLY A 128 -2.19 -13.69 2.05
N ASN A 129 -1.48 -14.21 3.06
CA ASN A 129 -1.72 -15.53 3.63
C ASN A 129 -1.71 -16.69 2.61
N LYS A 130 -0.98 -16.57 1.50
CA LYS A 130 -0.75 -17.67 0.55
C LYS A 130 0.31 -18.60 1.13
N GLY A 131 -0.12 -19.71 1.73
CA GLY A 131 0.78 -20.61 2.45
C GLY A 131 1.48 -19.93 3.63
N GLY A 132 0.77 -19.03 4.33
CA GLY A 132 1.31 -18.28 5.47
C GLY A 132 2.15 -17.05 5.13
N THR A 133 2.32 -16.70 3.85
CA THR A 133 3.13 -15.53 3.42
C THR A 133 2.43 -14.68 2.36
N ILE A 134 3.05 -13.58 1.93
CA ILE A 134 2.59 -12.80 0.78
C ILE A 134 3.24 -13.34 -0.49
N GLY A 135 2.44 -13.95 -1.35
CA GLY A 135 2.90 -14.64 -2.57
C GLY A 135 2.21 -14.16 -3.84
N ASN A 136 2.72 -14.63 -4.99
CA ASN A 136 2.05 -14.45 -6.27
C ASN A 136 1.42 -15.77 -6.72
N ARG A 137 0.34 -15.68 -7.50
CA ARG A 137 -0.31 -16.81 -8.18
C ARG A 137 -0.72 -16.39 -9.58
N ASP A 138 -0.54 -17.28 -10.56
CA ASP A 138 -1.09 -17.10 -11.89
C ASP A 138 -2.39 -17.92 -12.04
N LEU A 139 -3.40 -17.33 -12.65
CA LEU A 139 -4.68 -17.97 -12.98
C LEU A 139 -5.04 -17.72 -14.44
N ALA A 140 -5.55 -18.74 -15.12
CA ALA A 140 -6.23 -18.57 -16.40
C ALA A 140 -7.64 -18.00 -16.18
N TYR A 141 -8.15 -17.22 -17.13
CA TYR A 141 -9.57 -16.87 -17.14
C TYR A 141 -10.43 -18.12 -17.33
N ASP A 142 -11.67 -18.08 -16.82
CA ASP A 142 -12.60 -19.21 -16.90
C ASP A 142 -12.01 -20.51 -16.30
N GLY A 143 -11.05 -20.33 -15.40
CA GLY A 143 -10.38 -21.41 -14.68
C GLY A 143 -11.11 -21.72 -13.38
N LYS A 144 -10.92 -22.95 -12.92
CA LYS A 144 -11.45 -23.41 -11.63
C LYS A 144 -10.98 -22.50 -10.47
N TYR A 145 -11.85 -22.36 -9.49
CA TYR A 145 -11.70 -21.62 -8.23
C TYR A 145 -11.92 -20.12 -8.29
N ILE A 146 -12.24 -19.57 -9.46
CA ILE A 146 -12.67 -18.17 -9.53
C ILE A 146 -14.11 -18.14 -8.99
N ARG A 147 -14.36 -17.25 -8.04
CA ARG A 147 -15.72 -16.98 -7.54
C ARG A 147 -16.29 -15.71 -8.17
N GLY A 148 -15.44 -14.83 -8.63
CA GLY A 148 -15.80 -13.54 -9.19
C GLY A 148 -14.81 -12.47 -8.77
N PHE A 149 -15.14 -11.22 -9.05
CA PHE A 149 -14.23 -10.10 -8.96
C PHE A 149 -14.85 -8.89 -8.25
N ILE A 150 -14.03 -8.14 -7.52
CA ILE A 150 -14.35 -6.80 -7.06
C ILE A 150 -13.65 -5.82 -8.00
N THR A 151 -14.41 -4.89 -8.55
CA THR A 151 -14.00 -3.92 -9.58
C THR A 151 -14.20 -2.49 -9.06
N PRO A 152 -13.30 -1.98 -8.20
CA PRO A 152 -13.42 -0.62 -7.67
C PRO A 152 -13.49 0.42 -8.79
N LYS A 153 -14.16 1.54 -8.50
CA LYS A 153 -14.20 2.68 -9.43
C LYS A 153 -12.92 3.49 -9.25
N TYR A 154 -12.06 3.46 -10.28
CA TYR A 154 -10.79 4.18 -10.31
C TYR A 154 -10.94 5.49 -11.10
N ASP A 155 -10.13 6.49 -10.76
CA ASP A 155 -10.10 7.80 -11.45
C ASP A 155 -9.30 7.75 -12.76
N ASP A 156 -9.27 6.59 -13.41
CA ASP A 156 -8.54 6.39 -14.64
C ASP A 156 -9.37 7.03 -15.76
N LYS A 157 -9.01 8.26 -16.15
CA LYS A 157 -9.42 8.80 -17.45
C LYS A 157 -8.76 7.94 -18.53
N THR A 158 -9.44 6.85 -18.87
CA THR A 158 -9.26 5.95 -20.02
C THR A 158 -7.83 5.76 -20.54
N ASP A 159 -7.13 4.77 -20.00
CA ASP A 159 -6.15 3.99 -20.78
C ASP A 159 -6.80 2.66 -21.15
N THR A 160 -7.66 2.67 -22.16
CA THR A 160 -8.24 1.46 -22.76
C THR A 160 -7.23 0.80 -23.70
N LYS A 161 -6.56 -0.28 -23.27
CA LYS A 161 -6.56 -1.65 -23.83
C LYS A 161 -5.39 -2.51 -23.27
N PRO A 162 -5.50 -3.86 -23.26
CA PRO A 162 -4.56 -4.78 -22.59
C PRO A 162 -3.19 -4.97 -23.25
N SER A 163 -2.17 -5.01 -22.38
CA SER A 163 -0.93 -5.80 -22.36
C SER A 163 -0.27 -6.24 -23.68
N ALA A 164 0.95 -5.76 -23.90
CA ALA A 164 2.14 -6.62 -23.81
C ALA A 164 3.40 -5.75 -23.67
N GLU A 165 4.18 -5.90 -22.59
CA GLU A 165 5.60 -5.52 -22.64
C GLU A 165 6.46 -6.11 -21.52
N LYS A 166 7.62 -6.64 -21.93
CA LYS A 166 8.88 -6.72 -21.19
C LYS A 166 10.01 -6.64 -22.24
N PRO A 167 11.25 -6.20 -21.90
CA PRO A 167 11.72 -5.55 -20.68
C PRO A 167 12.37 -4.15 -20.90
N GLN A 168 12.56 -3.46 -19.78
CA GLN A 168 13.11 -2.12 -19.54
C GLN A 168 14.21 -1.61 -20.49
N ASN A 169 14.05 -0.35 -20.93
CA ASN A 169 15.10 0.66 -20.99
C ASN A 169 14.52 2.02 -20.58
N GLU A 170 15.10 2.65 -19.56
CA GLU A 170 14.68 3.96 -19.01
C GLU A 170 15.17 5.13 -19.87
N ALA A 171 14.27 6.07 -20.20
CA ALA A 171 14.59 7.46 -20.55
C ALA A 171 13.34 8.36 -20.31
N PRO A 172 13.49 9.69 -20.20
CA PRO A 172 13.52 10.47 -18.96
C PRO A 172 12.18 11.13 -18.59
N VAL A 173 11.85 11.16 -17.30
CA VAL A 173 10.66 11.83 -16.75
C VAL A 173 10.85 13.35 -16.70
N LYS A 174 9.95 14.12 -17.32
CA LYS A 174 9.84 15.58 -17.15
C LYS A 174 8.99 15.94 -15.90
N PRO A 175 9.24 17.09 -15.23
CA PRO A 175 9.06 17.24 -13.79
C PRO A 175 7.65 17.63 -13.36
N GLN A 176 7.13 16.93 -12.34
CA GLN A 176 6.11 17.48 -11.44
C GLN A 176 6.84 18.45 -10.49
N THR A 177 6.32 19.66 -10.29
CA THR A 177 6.88 20.64 -9.34
C THR A 177 6.94 20.05 -7.94
N GLU A 178 8.15 19.63 -7.51
CA GLU A 178 8.39 19.08 -6.19
C GLU A 178 8.39 20.20 -5.14
N LYS A 179 7.53 20.08 -4.12
CA LYS A 179 7.42 21.03 -3.00
C LYS A 179 8.74 21.22 -2.24
N TYR A 180 9.57 20.18 -2.19
CA TYR A 180 10.89 20.20 -1.60
C TYR A 180 11.93 19.98 -2.70
N VAL A 181 12.73 20.99 -2.97
CA VAL A 181 13.81 20.98 -3.94
C VAL A 181 15.13 20.57 -3.27
N VAL A 182 15.82 19.58 -3.83
CA VAL A 182 17.16 19.16 -3.41
C VAL A 182 18.15 20.33 -3.49
N GLY A 183 19.00 20.47 -2.48
CA GLY A 183 19.96 21.57 -2.32
C GLY A 183 19.39 22.82 -1.64
N LYS A 184 18.06 22.92 -1.44
CA LYS A 184 17.46 24.02 -0.68
C LYS A 184 17.40 23.71 0.81
N THR A 185 17.42 24.78 1.61
CA THR A 185 17.29 24.71 3.07
C THR A 185 15.87 25.03 3.50
N TYR A 186 15.34 24.23 4.42
CA TYR A 186 14.01 24.35 5.00
C TYR A 186 14.09 24.43 6.53
N THR A 187 12.97 24.70 7.18
CA THR A 187 12.87 24.89 8.62
C THR A 187 11.97 23.84 9.25
N VAL A 188 12.45 23.17 10.28
CA VAL A 188 11.64 22.28 11.13
C VAL A 188 10.59 23.13 11.85
N CYS A 189 9.30 22.85 11.64
CA CYS A 189 8.19 23.66 12.15
C CYS A 189 7.25 22.90 13.12
N VAL A 190 7.77 21.87 13.77
CA VAL A 190 7.06 21.10 14.80
C VAL A 190 6.94 21.88 16.12
N LYS A 191 6.03 21.48 17.02
CA LYS A 191 5.87 22.14 18.33
C LYS A 191 6.93 21.75 19.35
N THR A 192 7.44 20.52 19.31
CA THR A 192 8.30 19.96 20.36
C THR A 192 9.66 19.51 19.82
N SER A 193 9.70 18.43 19.05
CA SER A 193 10.92 17.93 18.41
C SER A 193 10.59 16.98 17.26
N LEU A 194 11.55 16.76 16.35
CA LEU A 194 11.40 15.90 15.17
C LEU A 194 12.51 14.85 15.10
N ASN A 195 12.13 13.58 15.14
CA ASN A 195 13.08 12.47 15.10
C ASN A 195 13.81 12.36 13.76
N VAL A 196 15.11 12.07 13.82
CA VAL A 196 15.94 11.72 12.66
C VAL A 196 16.09 10.20 12.59
N ARG A 197 15.92 9.62 11.40
CA ARG A 197 15.87 8.17 11.17
C ARG A 197 16.89 7.70 10.12
N THR A 198 17.22 6.41 10.15
CA THR A 198 18.15 5.81 9.18
C THR A 198 17.56 5.63 7.78
N GLY A 199 16.24 5.78 7.62
CA GLY A 199 15.55 5.67 6.34
C GLY A 199 14.20 6.41 6.29
N PRO A 200 13.59 6.52 5.09
CA PRO A 200 12.35 7.27 4.87
C PRO A 200 11.12 6.49 5.32
N GLY A 201 10.85 6.51 6.63
CA GLY A 201 9.70 5.84 7.23
C GLY A 201 9.82 5.70 8.74
N THR A 202 8.69 5.58 9.45
CA THR A 202 8.67 5.37 10.90
C THR A 202 9.16 4.00 11.35
N ASN A 203 9.27 3.04 10.42
CA ASN A 203 9.82 1.70 10.63
C ASN A 203 11.35 1.66 10.64
N TYR A 204 12.03 2.74 10.26
CA TYR A 204 13.48 2.85 10.34
C TYR A 204 13.91 3.32 11.74
N MET A 205 15.06 2.81 12.20
CA MET A 205 15.61 3.17 13.51
C MET A 205 15.84 4.67 13.62
N VAL A 206 15.61 5.22 14.81
CA VAL A 206 16.01 6.59 15.15
C VAL A 206 17.53 6.62 15.26
N VAL A 207 18.17 7.61 14.65
CA VAL A 207 19.64 7.74 14.57
C VAL A 207 20.25 7.94 15.97
N GLY A 208 19.54 8.63 16.87
CA GLY A 208 20.04 8.99 18.20
C GLY A 208 21.04 10.15 18.15
N TYR A 209 21.34 10.74 19.31
CA TYR A 209 22.17 11.94 19.40
C TYR A 209 23.56 11.72 18.80
N ASP A 210 24.20 10.60 19.09
CA ASP A 210 25.58 10.33 18.66
C ASP A 210 25.75 10.19 17.15
N GLY A 211 24.71 9.75 16.44
CA GLY A 211 24.71 9.62 14.99
C GLY A 211 24.40 10.91 14.23
N LEU A 212 24.09 12.01 14.92
CA LEU A 212 23.91 13.32 14.29
C LEU A 212 25.25 13.93 13.89
N THR A 213 25.23 14.78 12.86
CA THR A 213 26.38 15.66 12.54
C THR A 213 26.69 16.63 13.69
N PRO A 214 27.92 17.18 13.79
CA PRO A 214 28.24 18.16 14.82
C PRO A 214 27.27 19.35 14.89
N ASP A 215 26.90 19.89 13.73
CA ASP A 215 25.89 20.96 13.64
C ASP A 215 24.49 20.47 14.06
N GLY A 216 24.10 19.29 13.60
CA GLY A 216 22.83 18.66 14.01
C GLY A 216 22.70 18.47 15.52
N LYS A 217 23.81 18.15 16.22
CA LYS A 217 23.84 18.02 17.69
C LYS A 217 23.54 19.36 18.39
N ASN A 218 24.05 20.48 17.86
CA ASN A 218 23.79 21.82 18.41
C ASN A 218 22.32 22.26 18.28
N HIS A 219 21.57 21.62 17.39
CA HIS A 219 20.17 21.94 17.08
C HIS A 219 19.20 20.79 17.40
N ALA A 220 19.60 19.88 18.29
CA ALA A 220 18.83 18.73 18.71
C ALA A 220 18.69 18.65 20.24
N THR A 221 17.68 17.90 20.67
CA THR A 221 17.52 17.43 22.03
C THR A 221 18.63 16.43 22.41
N SER A 222 18.83 16.17 23.69
CA SER A 222 19.83 15.22 24.20
C SER A 222 19.68 13.78 23.70
N TYR A 223 18.51 13.42 23.16
CA TYR A 223 18.22 12.11 22.58
C TYR A 223 18.22 12.10 21.04
N GLY A 224 18.61 13.21 20.40
CA GLY A 224 18.86 13.26 18.95
C GLY A 224 17.66 13.62 18.07
N ALA A 225 16.58 14.18 18.64
CA ALA A 225 15.49 14.77 17.87
C ALA A 225 15.72 16.27 17.65
N LEU A 226 15.52 16.75 16.43
CA LEU A 226 15.73 18.16 16.05
C LEU A 226 14.73 19.09 16.75
N LEU A 227 15.20 20.25 17.18
CA LEU A 227 14.38 21.28 17.81
C LEU A 227 13.54 22.07 16.78
N PRO A 228 12.46 22.74 17.22
CA PRO A 228 11.71 23.67 16.38
C PRO A 228 12.62 24.81 15.91
N GLY A 229 12.48 25.22 14.65
CA GLY A 229 13.30 26.27 14.05
C GLY A 229 14.63 25.79 13.44
N THR A 230 15.03 24.54 13.67
CA THR A 230 16.24 23.97 13.08
C THR A 230 16.20 24.05 11.55
N LYS A 231 17.30 24.55 10.96
CA LYS A 231 17.48 24.65 9.51
C LYS A 231 18.08 23.35 8.97
N VAL A 232 17.49 22.82 7.91
CA VAL A 232 17.91 21.55 7.32
C VAL A 232 18.02 21.65 5.81
N THR A 233 19.14 21.18 5.26
CA THR A 233 19.34 21.12 3.81
C THR A 233 18.76 19.83 3.26
N CYS A 234 17.88 19.95 2.26
CA CYS A 234 17.27 18.81 1.57
C CYS A 234 18.30 18.15 0.66
N LEU A 235 18.73 16.93 0.99
CA LEU A 235 19.64 16.13 0.17
C LEU A 235 18.92 15.15 -0.76
N GLU A 236 17.72 14.73 -0.37
CA GLU A 236 16.90 13.76 -1.11
C GLU A 236 15.46 13.85 -0.61
N VAL A 237 14.47 13.61 -1.47
CA VAL A 237 13.06 13.52 -1.10
C VAL A 237 12.53 12.16 -1.51
N LYS A 238 11.89 11.46 -0.59
CA LYS A 238 11.20 10.19 -0.86
C LYS A 238 9.82 10.21 -0.24
N LYS A 239 8.88 9.53 -0.89
CA LYS A 239 7.62 9.16 -0.25
C LYS A 239 7.75 7.77 0.34
N ASP A 240 7.32 7.60 1.59
CA ASP A 240 7.21 6.26 2.15
C ASP A 240 6.02 5.51 1.53
N ILE A 241 5.88 4.25 1.93
CA ILE A 241 4.80 3.37 1.48
C ILE A 241 3.40 3.77 1.99
N TYR A 242 3.29 4.86 2.76
CA TYR A 242 2.04 5.48 3.21
C TYR A 242 1.80 6.84 2.50
N GLY A 243 2.66 7.23 1.55
CA GLY A 243 2.57 8.51 0.84
C GLY A 243 3.12 9.72 1.61
N ASN A 244 3.60 9.52 2.83
CA ASN A 244 4.21 10.57 3.66
C ASN A 244 5.51 11.02 3.00
N THR A 245 5.76 12.32 3.00
CA THR A 245 6.97 12.91 2.43
C THR A 245 8.08 12.87 3.47
N TRP A 246 9.22 12.28 3.10
CA TRP A 246 10.43 12.20 3.90
C TRP A 246 11.56 12.93 3.20
N MET A 247 12.28 13.75 3.97
CA MET A 247 13.43 14.51 3.52
C MET A 247 14.70 13.92 4.13
N LYS A 248 15.69 13.62 3.29
CA LYS A 248 17.05 13.32 3.74
C LYS A 248 17.78 14.62 4.03
N ILE A 249 18.45 14.65 5.17
CA ILE A 249 19.28 15.72 5.67
C ILE A 249 20.66 15.13 6.01
N PRO A 250 21.70 15.95 6.29
CA PRO A 250 23.03 15.43 6.60
C PRO A 250 23.06 14.41 7.75
N SER A 251 22.17 14.56 8.74
CA SER A 251 22.08 13.67 9.90
C SER A 251 21.15 12.46 9.73
N GLY A 252 20.46 12.30 8.58
CA GLY A 252 19.55 11.16 8.34
C GLY A 252 18.24 11.57 7.65
N TRP A 253 17.15 10.86 7.95
CA TRP A 253 15.83 11.09 7.35
C TRP A 253 14.85 11.67 8.35
N ILE A 254 14.14 12.72 7.96
CA ILE A 254 13.07 13.33 8.75
C ILE A 254 11.75 13.27 8.00
N CYS A 255 10.65 13.15 8.73
CA CYS A 255 9.32 13.28 8.14
C CYS A 255 9.09 14.76 7.82
N ALA A 256 8.86 15.08 6.55
CA ALA A 256 8.53 16.43 6.10
C ALA A 256 7.01 16.64 6.09
N GLU A 257 6.24 15.62 5.70
CA GLU A 257 4.78 15.64 5.70
C GLU A 257 4.18 14.27 6.03
N GLN A 258 3.15 14.23 6.87
CA GLN A 258 2.43 13.00 7.20
C GLN A 258 0.98 13.31 7.56
N GLY A 259 0.03 12.60 6.93
CA GLY A 259 -1.41 12.73 7.21
C GLY A 259 -1.95 14.15 7.08
N GLY A 260 -1.44 14.93 6.10
CA GLY A 260 -1.81 16.34 5.90
C GLY A 260 -1.07 17.34 6.79
N ASN A 261 -0.31 16.89 7.79
CA ASN A 261 0.54 17.76 8.61
C ASN A 261 1.86 18.04 7.91
N VAL A 262 2.34 19.28 8.02
CA VAL A 262 3.65 19.71 7.52
C VAL A 262 4.59 19.92 8.70
N TYR A 263 5.70 19.19 8.71
CA TYR A 263 6.71 19.22 9.77
C TYR A 263 7.96 20.02 9.36
N VAL A 264 8.12 20.29 8.06
CA VAL A 264 9.23 21.05 7.47
C VAL A 264 8.70 22.02 6.41
N LYS A 265 9.09 23.30 6.46
CA LYS A 265 8.63 24.33 5.51
C LYS A 265 9.73 25.32 5.10
#